data_AF-A0A413H5W9-F1
#
_entry.id   AF-A0A413H5W9-F1
#
_cell.length_a   1.000
_cell.length_b   1.000
_cell.length_c   1.000
_cell.angle_alpha   90.00
_cell.angle_beta   90.00
_cell.angle_gamma   90.00
#
_symmetry.space_group_name_H-M   'P 1'
#
loop_
_entity.id
_entity.type
_entity.pdbx_description
1 polymer ?
#
loop_
_entity_poly.entity_id
_entity_poly.type
_entity_poly.pdbx_seq_one_letter_code
_entity_poly.pdbx_strand_id
1 'polypeptide(L)'
;MKPKHFPQSARHILCCLALLAASCSDLTDDDGNRLPDGTYPMTFTASVDGPTATRAATTDGQWTTDDPIAVQVGGDVKQYTPATAGNNSATLSAASGTTPFYWQNTNSISITAWYYGTGYNATPPGGASWAVQSDQSKTEPGSTDDNYQRSDFLYAPATDISFNPSDGADNSLTFYHQTAKVIINIKNAEAATDASAIQSVVIGDADNLALSGSYTAPTSGGATAGTWIPATSGSGMGTITPKKLTAPGTLTGGETALASYAALVIPQQMKDKKFIAISLANGNTYYYTPTQDNDANLQSGKQHMYDITVKHGYLEVTSVTVGSAWGSDGSAEDVTGKTLADGYAPNDLKIGDFYYSDGTTSDGGYRKYSDGTTAIMPVQPVLKDADGKERTVIGIVFWLGDIKGDNYTLLDSKFPSGTHGLVVSLWDMPAPDNGGAGMTWTYGGYEYVSTWLGSATWSGTVSRPGSFSSIQVEDKMQGYANTAALEEYNKYVENPSYNKNQNLRVKPIKGLSAFQTAHPAPVSSSGWYWPSVYELKQVCWGQGNSSNTSGKSMLNTQIGKVGGNIFSSDDYWSSTENSSSNYAWYVYFNISNVSYVGYKDSNTCRLRPLLAF
;
A
#
# COMPACT_ATOMS: atom_id res chain seq x y z
N MET A 1 27.93 -15.15 -46.07
CA MET A 1 26.70 -14.63 -45.42
C MET A 1 27.12 -13.45 -44.56
N LYS A 2 26.63 -12.25 -44.91
CA LYS A 2 26.92 -10.98 -44.22
C LYS A 2 26.07 -10.87 -42.94
N PRO A 3 26.57 -10.34 -41.81
CA PRO A 3 25.72 -9.83 -40.75
C PRO A 3 25.25 -8.41 -41.12
N LYS A 4 23.95 -8.17 -41.02
CA LYS A 4 23.32 -6.86 -41.25
C LYS A 4 23.64 -5.91 -40.09
N HIS A 5 24.28 -4.79 -40.39
CA HIS A 5 24.23 -3.58 -39.57
C HIS A 5 22.87 -2.89 -39.76
N PHE A 6 22.19 -2.58 -38.66
CA PHE A 6 21.14 -1.56 -38.63
C PHE A 6 21.78 -0.23 -38.21
N PRO A 7 21.62 0.87 -38.97
CA PRO A 7 22.13 2.16 -38.57
C PRO A 7 21.17 2.85 -37.58
N GLN A 8 21.69 3.26 -36.42
CA GLN A 8 21.08 4.26 -35.56
C GLN A 8 21.06 5.60 -36.31
N SER A 9 19.87 6.16 -36.52
CA SER A 9 19.68 7.49 -37.07
C SER A 9 19.98 8.55 -36.00
N ALA A 10 21.16 9.16 -36.05
CA ALA A 10 21.48 10.38 -35.32
C ALA A 10 20.80 11.58 -35.98
N ARG A 11 19.74 12.11 -35.36
CA ARG A 11 19.14 13.40 -35.75
C ARG A 11 20.05 14.52 -35.25
N HIS A 12 20.79 15.12 -36.18
CA HIS A 12 21.52 16.38 -35.97
C HIS A 12 20.51 17.54 -35.98
N ILE A 13 20.49 18.35 -34.93
CA ILE A 13 19.84 19.67 -34.93
C ILE A 13 20.92 20.70 -35.26
N LEU A 14 20.72 21.38 -36.39
CA LEU A 14 21.60 22.38 -36.95
C LEU A 14 21.31 23.73 -36.28
N CYS A 15 22.21 24.19 -35.41
CA CYS A 15 22.22 25.57 -34.92
C CYS A 15 22.61 26.51 -36.08
N CYS A 16 21.61 27.09 -36.75
CA CYS A 16 21.83 28.17 -37.71
C CYS A 16 22.07 29.49 -36.97
N LEU A 17 23.33 29.73 -36.57
CA LEU A 17 23.81 31.07 -36.24
C LEU A 17 23.89 31.88 -37.54
N ALA A 18 22.97 32.82 -37.74
CA ALA A 18 23.04 33.73 -38.88
C ALA A 18 24.19 34.73 -38.66
N LEU A 19 25.38 34.36 -39.15
CA LEU A 19 26.51 35.28 -39.35
C LEU A 19 26.15 36.30 -40.42
N LEU A 20 25.51 37.40 -40.03
CA LEU A 20 25.47 38.61 -40.84
C LEU A 20 26.82 39.31 -40.73
N ALA A 21 27.62 39.17 -41.78
CA ALA A 21 28.81 39.99 -41.98
C ALA A 21 28.39 41.46 -42.19
N ALA A 22 28.43 42.26 -41.13
CA ALA A 22 28.37 43.71 -41.21
C ALA A 22 29.80 44.26 -40.96
N SER A 23 30.26 45.02 -41.94
CA SER A 23 31.58 45.63 -42.07
C SER A 23 32.04 46.42 -40.85
N CYS A 24 33.34 46.34 -40.56
CA CYS A 24 34.09 47.16 -39.61
C CYS A 24 33.71 48.64 -39.63
N SER A 25 33.51 49.19 -38.42
CA SER A 25 33.97 50.54 -38.09
C SER A 25 34.47 50.52 -36.65
N ASP A 26 35.76 50.80 -36.52
CA ASP A 26 36.61 51.07 -35.36
C ASP A 26 35.98 50.99 -33.95
N LEU A 27 36.44 50.00 -33.18
CA LEU A 27 36.45 50.05 -31.71
C LEU A 27 37.90 50.27 -31.26
N THR A 28 38.29 51.52 -31.14
CA THR A 28 39.50 51.93 -30.40
C THR A 28 39.11 52.28 -28.96
N ASP A 29 39.80 51.65 -28.01
CA ASP A 29 39.77 51.78 -26.54
C ASP A 29 38.46 51.32 -25.85
N ASP A 30 38.42 50.50 -24.80
CA ASP A 30 39.39 49.92 -23.86
C ASP A 30 38.72 48.61 -23.34
N ASP A 31 39.50 47.57 -23.05
CA ASP A 31 39.07 46.18 -22.76
C ASP A 31 38.43 45.42 -23.93
N GLY A 32 39.23 44.60 -24.63
CA GLY A 32 38.88 43.79 -25.81
C GLY A 32 37.74 42.76 -25.67
N ASN A 33 36.88 42.88 -24.65
CA ASN A 33 35.70 42.06 -24.41
C ASN A 33 34.37 42.84 -24.55
N ARG A 34 34.35 44.18 -24.74
CA ARG A 34 33.11 44.96 -24.82
C ARG A 34 32.43 44.81 -26.20
N LEU A 35 31.14 44.50 -26.20
CA LEU A 35 30.31 44.35 -27.40
C LEU A 35 29.55 45.65 -27.70
N PRO A 36 29.28 45.97 -28.98
CA PRO A 36 28.43 47.08 -29.37
C PRO A 36 27.02 47.01 -28.74
N ASP A 37 26.64 48.06 -28.02
CA ASP A 37 25.33 48.19 -27.37
C ASP A 37 24.19 47.91 -28.37
N GLY A 38 23.19 47.13 -27.95
CA GLY A 38 21.98 46.87 -28.73
C GLY A 38 22.14 45.97 -29.96
N THR A 39 23.33 45.39 -30.19
CA THR A 39 23.59 44.59 -31.40
C THR A 39 23.35 43.09 -31.21
N TYR A 40 23.64 42.56 -30.03
CA TYR A 40 23.59 41.12 -29.74
C TYR A 40 22.51 40.80 -28.69
N PRO A 41 21.24 40.59 -29.10
CA PRO A 41 20.18 40.23 -28.17
C PRO A 41 20.49 38.86 -27.54
N MET A 42 20.26 38.74 -26.25
CA MET A 42 20.34 37.47 -25.55
C MET A 42 19.19 36.58 -26.01
N THR A 43 19.51 35.32 -26.32
CA THR A 43 18.54 34.27 -26.62
C THR A 43 18.66 33.19 -25.55
N PHE A 44 17.51 32.75 -25.06
CA PHE A 44 17.43 31.73 -24.02
C PHE A 44 16.55 30.60 -24.54
N THR A 45 16.86 29.39 -24.11
CA THR A 45 15.92 28.27 -24.23
C THR A 45 15.35 28.00 -22.84
N ALA A 46 14.04 27.99 -22.69
CA ALA A 46 13.39 27.54 -21.46
C ALA A 46 13.03 26.07 -21.61
N SER A 47 13.50 25.23 -20.69
CA SER A 47 13.07 23.85 -20.55
C SER A 47 12.33 23.65 -19.23
N VAL A 48 11.33 22.78 -19.20
CA VAL A 48 10.71 22.31 -17.95
C VAL A 48 11.29 20.93 -17.63
N ASP A 49 11.75 20.74 -16.39
CA ASP A 49 12.33 19.46 -15.94
C ASP A 49 11.28 18.32 -15.90
N GLY A 50 11.62 17.14 -16.44
CA GLY A 50 10.76 15.96 -16.55
C GLY A 50 10.88 15.20 -17.90
N PRO A 51 10.53 13.89 -17.98
CA PRO A 51 10.72 13.11 -19.21
C PRO A 51 9.89 13.60 -20.41
N THR A 52 10.37 13.30 -21.63
CA THR A 52 9.77 13.71 -22.92
C THR A 52 8.44 12.98 -23.24
N ALA A 53 8.11 11.90 -22.52
CA ALA A 53 6.96 11.02 -22.75
C ALA A 53 5.76 11.26 -21.81
N THR A 54 5.73 12.38 -21.09
CA THR A 54 4.86 12.61 -19.92
C THR A 54 3.43 13.09 -20.20
N ARG A 55 2.93 12.91 -21.43
CA ARG A 55 1.87 13.81 -21.98
C ARG A 55 0.67 13.14 -22.64
N ALA A 56 0.12 12.08 -22.07
CA ALA A 56 -1.10 11.48 -22.61
C ALA A 56 -2.30 11.55 -21.64
N ALA A 57 -2.41 12.62 -20.85
CA ALA A 57 -3.70 13.10 -20.32
C ALA A 57 -3.55 14.54 -19.78
N THR A 58 -3.92 15.53 -20.60
CA THR A 58 -4.11 16.96 -20.24
C THR A 58 -2.87 17.80 -19.87
N THR A 59 -2.17 18.30 -20.89
CA THR A 59 -1.41 19.59 -20.96
C THR A 59 -0.59 20.09 -19.76
N ASP A 60 0.08 19.24 -18.97
CA ASP A 60 1.02 19.71 -17.94
C ASP A 60 2.45 19.89 -18.50
N GLY A 61 3.18 20.94 -18.11
CA GLY A 61 4.62 21.15 -18.41
C GLY A 61 4.96 21.60 -19.85
N GLN A 62 3.99 22.19 -20.57
CA GLN A 62 4.14 22.60 -21.97
C GLN A 62 4.11 24.12 -22.01
N TRP A 63 5.11 24.72 -22.65
CA TRP A 63 5.07 26.14 -22.92
C TRP A 63 4.00 26.45 -23.97
N THR A 64 3.21 27.49 -23.73
CA THR A 64 2.34 28.15 -24.69
C THR A 64 2.97 29.49 -25.10
N THR A 65 2.61 30.00 -26.27
CA THR A 65 3.22 31.24 -26.79
C THR A 65 2.90 32.49 -25.96
N ASP A 66 1.90 32.40 -25.08
CA ASP A 66 1.42 33.51 -24.26
C ASP A 66 1.87 33.40 -22.79
N ASP A 67 2.60 32.33 -22.42
CA ASP A 67 3.08 32.15 -21.05
C ASP A 67 4.02 33.29 -20.64
N PRO A 68 3.67 34.10 -19.63
CA PRO A 68 4.49 35.22 -19.20
C PRO A 68 5.61 34.76 -18.27
N ILE A 69 6.83 34.76 -18.78
CA ILE A 69 8.03 34.40 -18.02
C ILE A 69 8.77 35.68 -17.62
N ALA A 70 9.07 35.82 -16.34
CA ALA A 70 9.96 36.87 -15.85
C ALA A 70 11.40 36.38 -15.90
N VAL A 71 12.25 37.08 -16.65
CA VAL A 71 13.70 36.80 -16.74
C VAL A 71 14.44 37.93 -16.03
N GLN A 72 15.30 37.56 -15.08
CA GLN A 72 16.13 38.49 -14.33
C GLN A 72 17.58 38.38 -14.77
N VAL A 73 18.17 39.53 -15.13
CA VAL A 73 19.58 39.68 -15.44
C VAL A 73 20.14 40.80 -14.57
N GLY A 74 21.00 40.45 -13.61
CA GLY A 74 21.42 41.41 -12.58
C GLY A 74 20.23 41.89 -11.75
N GLY A 75 20.01 43.21 -11.70
CA GLY A 75 18.89 43.82 -10.97
C GLY A 75 17.60 44.00 -11.78
N ASP A 76 17.66 43.83 -13.10
CA ASP A 76 16.56 44.14 -14.00
C ASP A 76 15.74 42.89 -14.34
N VAL A 77 14.42 43.05 -14.41
CA VAL A 77 13.48 41.98 -14.74
C VAL A 77 12.66 42.37 -15.96
N LYS A 78 12.55 41.47 -16.94
CA LYS A 78 11.81 41.69 -18.18
C LYS A 78 10.92 40.50 -18.51
N GLN A 79 9.80 40.77 -19.19
CA GLN A 79 8.89 39.74 -19.65
C GLN A 79 9.37 39.11 -20.96
N TYR A 80 9.41 37.78 -20.96
CA TYR A 80 9.66 36.94 -22.13
C TYR A 80 8.48 35.99 -22.34
N THR A 81 8.31 35.55 -23.58
CA THR A 81 7.34 34.51 -23.93
C THR A 81 7.98 33.43 -24.81
N PRO A 82 7.47 32.19 -24.75
CA PRO A 82 7.89 31.10 -25.64
C PRO A 82 7.59 31.39 -27.11
N ALA A 83 8.52 31.07 -28.01
CA ALA A 83 8.35 31.26 -29.45
C ALA A 83 7.47 30.17 -30.12
N THR A 84 7.32 29.02 -29.48
CA THR A 84 6.54 27.87 -30.00
C THR A 84 5.71 27.25 -28.89
N ALA A 85 4.43 27.00 -29.16
CA ALA A 85 3.55 26.26 -28.27
C ALA A 85 3.77 24.73 -28.41
N GLY A 86 3.51 23.98 -27.33
CA GLY A 86 3.37 22.52 -27.43
C GLY A 86 4.65 21.72 -27.16
N ASN A 87 5.75 22.36 -26.78
CA ASN A 87 7.01 21.67 -26.45
C ASN A 87 7.39 21.88 -24.97
N ASN A 88 8.12 20.91 -24.39
CA ASN A 88 8.74 21.02 -23.05
C ASN A 88 10.00 21.90 -23.06
N SER A 89 10.44 22.33 -24.25
CA SER A 89 11.54 23.25 -24.46
C SER A 89 11.14 24.26 -25.52
N ALA A 90 11.39 25.54 -25.28
CA ALA A 90 11.06 26.61 -26.20
C ALA A 90 12.11 27.72 -26.14
N THR A 91 12.46 28.28 -27.29
CA THR A 91 13.23 29.53 -27.33
C THR A 91 12.38 30.67 -26.80
N LEU A 92 12.95 31.49 -25.92
CA LEU A 92 12.29 32.65 -25.36
C LEU A 92 12.58 33.90 -26.19
N SER A 93 11.55 34.70 -26.39
CA SER A 93 11.63 36.02 -27.03
C SER A 93 11.13 37.07 -26.04
N ALA A 94 11.67 38.28 -26.09
CA ALA A 94 11.09 39.38 -25.33
C ALA A 94 9.63 39.57 -25.78
N ALA A 95 8.73 39.79 -24.81
CA ALA A 95 7.32 39.98 -25.11
C ALA A 95 7.11 41.21 -26.02
N SER A 96 5.99 41.26 -26.75
CA SER A 96 5.66 42.39 -27.60
C SER A 96 5.74 43.73 -26.84
N GLY A 97 6.47 44.70 -27.40
CA GLY A 97 6.70 46.00 -26.76
C GLY A 97 7.80 46.01 -25.68
N THR A 98 8.43 44.88 -25.38
CA THR A 98 9.56 44.77 -24.44
C THR A 98 10.89 44.77 -25.19
N THR A 99 11.85 45.57 -24.75
CA THR A 99 13.22 45.51 -25.29
C THR A 99 13.95 44.29 -24.72
N PRO A 100 14.58 43.43 -25.53
CA PRO A 100 15.31 42.28 -25.00
C PRO A 100 16.52 42.69 -24.14
N PHE A 101 17.10 41.73 -23.43
CA PHE A 101 18.43 41.89 -22.84
C PHE A 101 19.47 41.76 -23.94
N TYR A 102 20.56 42.52 -23.84
CA TYR A 102 21.65 42.52 -24.81
C TYR A 102 22.95 42.18 -24.12
N TRP A 103 23.77 41.36 -24.78
CA TRP A 103 25.14 41.11 -24.35
C TRP A 103 25.95 42.41 -24.40
N GLN A 104 26.55 42.78 -23.27
CA GLN A 104 27.41 43.96 -23.14
C GLN A 104 28.90 43.61 -23.29
N ASN A 105 29.24 42.37 -23.00
CA ASN A 105 30.58 41.80 -23.16
C ASN A 105 30.47 40.28 -23.32
N THR A 106 31.61 39.61 -23.48
CA THR A 106 31.68 38.15 -23.68
C THR A 106 31.74 37.33 -22.39
N ASN A 107 31.66 37.95 -21.21
CA ASN A 107 31.73 37.24 -19.93
C ASN A 107 30.41 36.49 -19.67
N SER A 108 30.49 35.40 -18.91
CA SER A 108 29.28 34.69 -18.47
C SER A 108 28.43 35.56 -17.54
N ILE A 109 27.11 35.40 -17.62
CA ILE A 109 26.14 36.16 -16.84
C ILE A 109 25.20 35.19 -16.14
N SER A 110 24.96 35.43 -14.84
CA SER A 110 24.03 34.64 -14.06
C SER A 110 22.60 35.12 -14.28
N ILE A 111 21.72 34.18 -14.63
CA ILE A 111 20.32 34.45 -14.98
C ILE A 111 19.41 33.56 -14.14
N THR A 112 18.35 34.15 -13.59
CA THR A 112 17.24 33.42 -12.97
C THR A 112 15.94 33.82 -13.63
N ALA A 113 14.94 32.95 -13.59
CA ALA A 113 13.64 33.22 -14.17
C ALA A 113 12.52 32.53 -13.39
N TRP A 114 11.29 33.02 -13.52
CA TRP A 114 10.11 32.43 -12.89
C TRP A 114 8.84 32.61 -13.71
N TYR A 115 7.88 31.72 -13.45
CA TYR A 115 6.52 31.74 -13.98
C TYR A 115 5.54 31.44 -12.84
N TYR A 116 4.56 32.30 -12.60
CA TYR A 116 3.65 32.19 -11.45
C TYR A 116 2.29 31.55 -11.76
N GLY A 117 1.99 31.22 -13.02
CA GLY A 117 0.66 30.76 -13.46
C GLY A 117 -0.45 31.83 -13.42
N THR A 118 -0.30 32.86 -12.59
CA THR A 118 -1.30 33.93 -12.39
C THR A 118 -1.09 35.16 -13.29
N GLY A 119 -0.05 35.13 -14.13
CA GLY A 119 0.32 36.22 -15.03
C GLY A 119 1.75 36.73 -14.80
N TYR A 120 2.14 37.74 -15.57
CA TYR A 120 3.45 38.39 -15.43
C TYR A 120 3.55 39.13 -14.09
N ASN A 121 4.64 38.88 -13.36
CA ASN A 121 5.01 39.67 -12.19
C ASN A 121 6.54 39.80 -12.11
N ALA A 122 7.01 41.04 -12.15
CA ALA A 122 8.43 41.38 -12.11
C ALA A 122 9.06 41.22 -10.71
N THR A 123 8.26 40.95 -9.67
CA THR A 123 8.74 40.81 -8.29
C THR A 123 9.31 39.40 -8.09
N PRO A 124 10.58 39.27 -7.69
CA PRO A 124 11.19 37.97 -7.39
C PRO A 124 10.43 37.24 -6.28
N PRO A 125 10.39 35.90 -6.30
CA PRO A 125 9.57 35.13 -5.36
C PRO A 125 10.13 35.07 -3.92
N GLY A 126 11.37 35.51 -3.70
CA GLY A 126 12.03 35.46 -2.39
C GLY A 126 11.36 36.36 -1.35
N GLY A 127 10.67 35.74 -0.38
CA GLY A 127 9.99 36.42 0.73
C GLY A 127 8.55 36.86 0.45
N ALA A 128 8.04 36.64 -0.77
CA ALA A 128 6.64 36.91 -1.12
C ALA A 128 5.74 35.71 -0.75
N SER A 129 4.51 36.01 -0.32
CA SER A 129 3.46 35.00 -0.17
C SER A 129 2.87 34.70 -1.54
N TRP A 130 2.77 33.43 -1.89
CA TRP A 130 2.13 32.96 -3.11
C TRP A 130 1.08 31.89 -2.76
N ALA A 131 0.03 31.77 -3.59
CA ALA A 131 -1.12 30.92 -3.32
C ALA A 131 -1.55 30.09 -4.54
N VAL A 132 -1.93 28.83 -4.28
CA VAL A 132 -2.68 28.02 -5.25
C VAL A 132 -4.14 28.45 -5.28
N GLN A 133 -4.85 28.13 -6.37
CA GLN A 133 -6.29 28.31 -6.44
C GLN A 133 -7.00 27.21 -5.63
N SER A 134 -8.04 27.58 -4.89
CA SER A 134 -8.85 26.64 -4.09
C SER A 134 -9.79 25.79 -4.93
N ASP A 135 -10.19 26.24 -6.11
CA ASP A 135 -10.98 25.44 -7.05
C ASP A 135 -10.23 25.30 -8.37
N GLN A 136 -9.47 24.22 -8.50
CA GLN A 136 -8.67 23.90 -9.68
C GLN A 136 -9.46 23.14 -10.74
N SER A 137 -10.76 22.89 -10.51
CA SER A 137 -11.62 22.16 -11.44
C SER A 137 -12.22 23.01 -12.56
N LYS A 138 -12.05 24.35 -12.48
CA LYS A 138 -12.69 25.31 -13.37
C LYS A 138 -11.72 26.29 -14.02
N THR A 139 -12.22 26.97 -15.05
CA THR A 139 -11.61 28.15 -15.66
C THR A 139 -12.43 29.37 -15.24
N GLU A 140 -11.79 30.41 -14.72
CA GLU A 140 -12.51 31.64 -14.34
C GLU A 140 -12.98 32.41 -15.58
N PRO A 141 -14.13 33.12 -15.50
CA PRO A 141 -14.58 33.99 -16.58
C PRO A 141 -13.50 35.01 -16.97
N GLY A 142 -13.12 35.03 -18.25
CA GLY A 142 -12.12 35.95 -18.79
C GLY A 142 -10.66 35.51 -18.62
N SER A 143 -10.40 34.30 -18.11
CA SER A 143 -9.07 33.68 -18.13
C SER A 143 -8.97 32.66 -19.28
N THR A 144 -7.80 32.63 -19.94
CA THR A 144 -7.45 31.59 -20.92
C THR A 144 -7.00 30.30 -20.24
N ASP A 145 -6.48 30.42 -19.03
CA ASP A 145 -5.89 29.31 -18.28
C ASP A 145 -6.85 28.82 -17.21
N ASP A 146 -6.94 27.50 -17.04
CA ASP A 146 -7.71 26.94 -15.93
C ASP A 146 -7.00 27.19 -14.58
N ASN A 147 -7.77 27.07 -13.49
CA ASN A 147 -7.24 27.33 -12.16
C ASN A 147 -6.18 26.31 -11.71
N TYR A 148 -6.11 25.15 -12.38
CA TYR A 148 -5.02 24.19 -12.18
C TYR A 148 -3.71 24.78 -12.71
N GLN A 149 -3.68 25.28 -13.94
CA GLN A 149 -2.51 25.94 -14.54
C GLN A 149 -2.13 27.21 -13.79
N ARG A 150 -3.13 27.99 -13.33
CA ARG A 150 -2.89 29.18 -12.49
C ARG A 150 -2.33 28.85 -11.10
N SER A 151 -2.31 27.57 -10.73
CA SER A 151 -1.68 27.04 -9.52
C SER A 151 -0.30 26.45 -9.77
N ASP A 152 0.25 26.61 -10.98
CA ASP A 152 1.60 26.15 -11.30
C ASP A 152 2.62 27.27 -11.14
N PHE A 153 3.57 27.06 -10.22
CA PHE A 153 4.67 27.98 -9.98
C PHE A 153 5.97 27.28 -10.37
N LEU A 154 6.65 27.85 -11.37
CA LEU A 154 7.94 27.39 -11.87
C LEU A 154 9.05 28.38 -11.50
N TYR A 155 10.20 27.86 -11.15
CA TYR A 155 11.40 28.65 -10.88
C TYR A 155 12.62 28.03 -11.57
N ALA A 156 13.41 28.87 -12.24
CA ALA A 156 14.71 28.53 -12.78
C ALA A 156 15.79 29.15 -11.88
N PRO A 157 16.55 28.32 -11.13
CA PRO A 157 17.67 28.79 -10.33
C PRO A 157 18.70 29.57 -11.14
N ALA A 158 19.46 30.43 -10.45
CA ALA A 158 20.54 31.20 -11.04
C ALA A 158 21.49 30.27 -11.83
N THR A 159 21.54 30.48 -13.14
CA THR A 159 22.31 29.69 -14.09
C THR A 159 23.24 30.62 -14.86
N ASP A 160 24.52 30.28 -14.89
CA ASP A 160 25.50 31.04 -15.65
C ASP A 160 25.40 30.68 -17.13
N ILE A 161 25.07 31.65 -17.96
CA ILE A 161 25.05 31.50 -19.41
C ILE A 161 26.25 32.21 -20.04
N SER A 162 26.73 31.71 -21.18
CA SER A 162 27.94 32.23 -21.83
C SER A 162 27.63 32.80 -23.20
N PHE A 163 28.34 33.86 -23.59
CA PHE A 163 28.18 34.48 -24.91
C PHE A 163 28.50 33.50 -26.05
N ASN A 164 29.59 32.73 -25.90
CA ASN A 164 29.99 31.64 -26.78
C ASN A 164 30.00 30.33 -25.99
N PRO A 165 28.89 29.59 -25.95
CA PRO A 165 28.88 28.29 -25.30
C PRO A 165 29.78 27.29 -26.05
N SER A 166 30.40 26.37 -25.32
CA SER A 166 31.19 25.26 -25.90
C SER A 166 30.31 24.37 -26.80
N ASP A 167 30.92 23.67 -27.76
CA ASP A 167 30.19 22.76 -28.65
C ASP A 167 29.30 21.77 -27.86
N GLY A 168 27.98 21.84 -28.08
CA GLY A 168 26.97 21.01 -27.41
C GLY A 168 26.44 21.55 -26.07
N ALA A 169 26.90 22.72 -25.61
CA ALA A 169 26.30 23.42 -24.47
C ALA A 169 25.20 24.39 -24.96
N ASP A 170 23.99 24.24 -24.45
CA ASP A 170 22.89 25.17 -24.72
C ASP A 170 22.80 26.20 -23.59
N ASN A 171 22.57 27.48 -23.94
CA ASN A 171 22.19 28.53 -22.98
C ASN A 171 20.72 28.29 -22.54
N SER A 172 20.51 27.24 -21.76
CA SER A 172 19.20 26.76 -21.31
C SER A 172 18.93 27.16 -19.87
N LEU A 173 17.71 27.67 -19.62
CA LEU A 173 17.15 27.86 -18.30
C LEU A 173 16.20 26.70 -18.01
N THR A 174 16.57 25.86 -17.05
CA THR A 174 15.72 24.75 -16.62
C THR A 174 14.79 25.22 -15.50
N PHE A 175 13.49 25.14 -15.76
CA PHE A 175 12.42 25.47 -14.83
C PHE A 175 11.98 24.22 -14.07
N TYR A 176 11.81 24.39 -12.76
CA TYR A 176 11.37 23.34 -11.85
C TYR A 176 10.08 23.76 -11.16
N HIS A 177 9.13 22.83 -11.06
CA HIS A 177 7.90 23.02 -10.30
C HIS A 177 8.22 23.25 -8.82
N GLN A 178 7.63 24.31 -8.26
CA GLN A 178 7.78 24.68 -6.86
C GLN A 178 6.58 24.24 -6.02
N THR A 179 5.48 23.85 -6.65
CA THR A 179 4.34 23.19 -6.00
C THR A 179 4.55 21.67 -5.94
N ALA A 180 3.83 21.00 -5.04
CA ALA A 180 3.70 19.56 -5.07
C ALA A 180 2.49 19.17 -5.92
N LYS A 181 2.56 18.05 -6.64
CA LYS A 181 1.45 17.51 -7.42
C LYS A 181 0.81 16.35 -6.68
N VAL A 182 -0.50 16.40 -6.45
CA VAL A 182 -1.28 15.32 -5.86
C VAL A 182 -2.13 14.68 -6.96
N ILE A 183 -2.00 13.37 -7.14
CA ILE A 183 -2.86 12.56 -8.01
C ILE A 183 -3.69 11.63 -7.13
N ILE A 184 -5.01 11.67 -7.31
CA ILE A 184 -5.96 10.81 -6.61
C ILE A 184 -6.58 9.88 -7.65
N ASN A 185 -6.30 8.60 -7.56
CA ASN A 185 -6.90 7.57 -8.39
C ASN A 185 -7.95 6.83 -7.57
N ILE A 186 -9.20 6.85 -8.00
CA ILE A 186 -10.27 6.10 -7.34
C ILE A 186 -10.40 4.76 -8.03
N LYS A 187 -10.23 3.66 -7.28
CA LYS A 187 -10.35 2.29 -7.79
C LYS A 187 -11.81 1.96 -8.09
N ASN A 188 -12.05 1.22 -9.18
CA ASN A 188 -13.34 0.61 -9.46
C ASN A 188 -13.58 -0.58 -8.53
N ALA A 189 -14.10 -0.32 -7.34
CA ALA A 189 -14.37 -1.34 -6.32
C ALA A 189 -15.32 -0.82 -5.24
N GLU A 190 -16.00 -1.75 -4.58
CA GLU A 190 -16.72 -1.50 -3.31
C GLU A 190 -17.83 -0.46 -3.44
N ALA A 191 -17.72 0.70 -2.78
CA ALA A 191 -18.74 1.74 -2.82
C ALA A 191 -18.63 2.65 -4.06
N ALA A 192 -17.52 2.57 -4.81
CA ALA A 192 -17.28 3.35 -6.01
C ALA A 192 -17.03 2.42 -7.21
N THR A 193 -18.11 1.90 -7.79
CA THR A 193 -18.07 1.08 -9.02
C THR A 193 -18.60 1.80 -10.26
N ASP A 194 -19.17 2.99 -10.07
CA ASP A 194 -19.63 3.88 -11.12
C ASP A 194 -19.06 5.28 -10.86
N ALA A 195 -18.39 5.85 -11.86
CA ALA A 195 -17.80 7.18 -11.76
C ALA A 195 -18.86 8.27 -11.55
N SER A 196 -20.12 8.03 -11.94
CA SER A 196 -21.25 8.93 -11.70
C SER A 196 -21.65 8.99 -10.22
N ALA A 197 -21.31 7.96 -9.44
CA ALA A 197 -21.56 7.92 -8.00
C ALA A 197 -20.61 8.82 -7.22
N ILE A 198 -19.49 9.25 -7.80
CA ILE A 198 -18.52 10.15 -7.17
C ILE A 198 -19.03 11.59 -7.34
N GLN A 199 -19.61 12.14 -6.28
CA GLN A 199 -20.22 13.47 -6.29
C GLN A 199 -19.15 14.57 -6.19
N SER A 200 -18.15 14.38 -5.33
CA SER A 200 -17.05 15.34 -5.17
C SER A 200 -15.80 14.68 -4.61
N VAL A 201 -14.65 15.27 -4.93
CA VAL A 201 -13.35 15.00 -4.32
C VAL A 201 -12.83 16.33 -3.80
N VAL A 202 -12.30 16.35 -2.58
CA VAL A 202 -11.76 17.54 -1.93
C VAL A 202 -10.44 17.18 -1.25
N ILE A 203 -9.46 18.07 -1.32
CA ILE A 203 -8.21 17.96 -0.57
C ILE A 203 -8.25 18.96 0.60
N GLY A 204 -7.99 18.48 1.81
CA GLY A 204 -8.15 19.20 3.07
C GLY A 204 -9.55 19.04 3.70
N ASP A 205 -9.72 19.59 4.89
CA ASP A 205 -10.99 19.71 5.63
C ASP A 205 -10.98 21.01 6.45
N ALA A 206 -12.05 21.81 6.35
CA ALA A 206 -12.15 23.12 6.98
C ALA A 206 -10.93 24.04 6.68
N ASP A 207 -10.12 24.34 7.69
CA ASP A 207 -8.94 25.21 7.61
C ASP A 207 -7.63 24.46 7.94
N ASN A 208 -7.52 23.18 7.56
CA ASN A 208 -6.36 22.34 7.89
C ASN A 208 -5.27 22.26 6.82
N LEU A 209 -5.57 22.70 5.58
CA LEU A 209 -4.68 22.71 4.44
C LEU A 209 -4.29 24.16 4.10
N ALA A 210 -2.99 24.42 4.00
CA ALA A 210 -2.48 25.70 3.54
C ALA A 210 -2.67 25.84 2.02
N LEU A 211 -3.31 26.92 1.62
CA LEU A 211 -3.47 27.36 0.22
C LEU A 211 -2.39 28.36 -0.19
N SER A 212 -1.71 28.99 0.78
CA SER A 212 -0.62 29.91 0.55
C SER A 212 0.58 29.66 1.46
N GLY A 213 1.71 30.26 1.12
CA GLY A 213 2.91 30.21 1.93
C GLY A 213 3.96 31.19 1.44
N SER A 214 4.94 31.48 2.30
CA SER A 214 6.12 32.25 1.91
C SER A 214 7.13 31.34 1.23
N TYR A 215 7.65 31.79 0.09
CA TYR A 215 8.66 31.06 -0.68
C TYR A 215 10.06 31.65 -0.48
N THR A 216 11.05 30.77 -0.35
CA THR A 216 12.47 31.13 -0.40
C THR A 216 13.13 30.37 -1.55
N ALA A 217 13.73 31.10 -2.49
CA ALA A 217 14.45 30.52 -3.62
C ALA A 217 15.64 29.67 -3.16
N PRO A 218 15.98 28.58 -3.89
CA PRO A 218 17.15 27.78 -3.60
C PRO A 218 18.45 28.58 -3.78
N THR A 219 19.37 28.50 -2.82
CA THR A 219 20.65 29.23 -2.82
C THR A 219 21.89 28.33 -2.89
N SER A 220 21.76 27.03 -2.63
CA SER A 220 22.86 26.08 -2.70
C SER A 220 23.04 25.51 -4.10
N GLY A 221 24.29 25.37 -4.56
CA GLY A 221 24.62 24.77 -5.86
C GLY A 221 24.00 23.38 -6.00
N GLY A 222 23.14 23.20 -7.01
CA GLY A 222 22.42 21.96 -7.28
C GLY A 222 21.02 21.84 -6.65
N ALA A 223 20.57 22.79 -5.84
CA ALA A 223 19.18 22.80 -5.35
C ALA A 223 18.23 23.38 -6.41
N THR A 224 17.19 22.62 -6.75
CA THR A 224 16.23 22.95 -7.81
C THR A 224 14.86 23.37 -7.27
N ALA A 225 14.57 22.98 -6.02
CA ALA A 225 13.35 23.34 -5.30
C ALA A 225 13.67 24.34 -4.18
N GLY A 226 12.86 25.37 -4.07
CA GLY A 226 12.87 26.32 -2.95
C GLY A 226 12.14 25.79 -1.73
N THR A 227 12.29 26.52 -0.62
CA THR A 227 11.69 26.18 0.67
C THR A 227 10.40 26.96 0.87
N TRP A 228 9.36 26.26 1.34
CA TRP A 228 8.08 26.86 1.68
C TRP A 228 7.89 26.96 3.19
N ILE A 229 7.30 28.07 3.62
CA ILE A 229 6.70 28.22 4.94
C ILE A 229 5.19 28.35 4.72
N PRO A 230 4.42 27.26 4.86
CA PRO A 230 2.98 27.27 4.63
C PRO A 230 2.26 28.16 5.64
N ALA A 231 1.14 28.74 5.21
CA ALA A 231 0.22 29.40 6.13
C ALA A 231 -0.24 28.43 7.22
N THR A 232 -0.47 28.94 8.43
CA THR A 232 -0.92 28.13 9.58
C THR A 232 -2.29 28.55 10.10
N SER A 233 -2.86 29.65 9.58
CA SER A 233 -4.16 30.18 10.00
C SER A 233 -4.68 31.25 9.03
N GLY A 234 -5.95 31.62 9.20
CA GLY A 234 -6.58 32.72 8.47
C GLY A 234 -6.91 32.38 7.01
N SER A 235 -7.01 33.41 6.18
CA SER A 235 -7.39 33.27 4.76
C SER A 235 -6.38 32.53 3.88
N GLY A 236 -5.22 32.15 4.44
CA GLY A 236 -4.25 31.28 3.77
C GLY A 236 -4.54 29.80 3.93
N MET A 237 -5.57 29.42 4.68
CA MET A 237 -6.02 28.04 4.86
C MET A 237 -7.32 27.79 4.08
N GLY A 238 -7.62 26.53 3.79
CA GLY A 238 -8.90 26.12 3.21
C GLY A 238 -8.89 24.71 2.68
N THR A 239 -9.55 24.50 1.54
CA THR A 239 -9.61 23.22 0.83
C THR A 239 -9.37 23.42 -0.66
N ILE A 240 -8.99 22.34 -1.35
CA ILE A 240 -8.83 22.34 -2.81
C ILE A 240 -9.85 21.40 -3.45
N THR A 241 -10.60 21.91 -4.42
CA THR A 241 -11.36 21.09 -5.38
C THR A 241 -10.41 20.75 -6.54
N PRO A 242 -10.00 19.48 -6.71
CA PRO A 242 -9.02 19.10 -7.71
C PRO A 242 -9.61 19.05 -9.12
N LYS A 243 -8.76 19.18 -10.13
CA LYS A 243 -9.12 18.97 -11.54
C LYS A 243 -9.39 17.50 -11.80
N LYS A 244 -10.55 17.16 -12.36
CA LYS A 244 -10.82 15.79 -12.84
C LYS A 244 -10.06 15.55 -14.14
N LEU A 245 -9.32 14.45 -14.22
CA LEU A 245 -8.60 14.06 -15.43
C LEU A 245 -9.57 13.51 -16.48
N THR A 246 -9.32 13.82 -17.75
CA THR A 246 -10.17 13.36 -18.87
C THR A 246 -10.04 11.86 -19.10
N ALA A 247 -8.85 11.31 -18.88
CA ALA A 247 -8.59 9.88 -18.86
C ALA A 247 -8.21 9.46 -17.44
N PRO A 248 -8.82 8.40 -16.89
CA PRO A 248 -8.37 7.84 -15.62
C PRO A 248 -6.91 7.37 -15.72
N GLY A 249 -6.18 7.54 -14.61
CA GLY A 249 -4.80 7.07 -14.48
C GLY A 249 -4.71 5.57 -14.27
N THR A 250 -3.47 5.10 -14.16
CA THR A 250 -3.15 3.69 -13.89
C THR A 250 -2.86 3.53 -12.40
N LEU A 251 -3.51 2.54 -11.78
CA LEU A 251 -3.29 2.11 -10.40
C LEU A 251 -1.97 1.36 -10.28
N THR A 252 -1.44 1.33 -9.06
CA THR A 252 -0.33 0.47 -8.64
C THR A 252 -0.75 -0.99 -8.82
N GLY A 253 -0.17 -1.64 -9.83
CA GLY A 253 -0.58 -2.97 -10.29
C GLY A 253 -1.04 -3.03 -11.75
N GLY A 254 -1.16 -1.87 -12.42
CA GLY A 254 -1.40 -1.79 -13.88
C GLY A 254 -2.87 -1.70 -14.29
N GLU A 255 -3.81 -1.74 -13.34
CA GLU A 255 -5.25 -1.56 -13.59
C GLU A 255 -5.59 -0.10 -13.89
N THR A 256 -6.61 0.16 -14.71
CA THR A 256 -7.12 1.53 -14.92
C THR A 256 -8.02 1.95 -13.75
N ALA A 257 -7.82 3.16 -13.25
CA ALA A 257 -8.68 3.75 -12.23
C ALA A 257 -10.10 3.99 -12.77
N LEU A 258 -11.10 4.05 -11.88
CA LEU A 258 -12.47 4.44 -12.22
C LEU A 258 -12.53 5.93 -12.60
N ALA A 259 -11.85 6.77 -11.84
CA ALA A 259 -11.70 8.20 -12.08
C ALA A 259 -10.41 8.69 -11.42
N SER A 260 -9.78 9.69 -12.01
CA SER A 260 -8.57 10.30 -11.47
C SER A 260 -8.69 11.81 -11.39
N TYR A 261 -8.03 12.39 -10.40
CA TYR A 261 -8.04 13.81 -10.10
C TYR A 261 -6.63 14.30 -9.83
N ALA A 262 -6.33 15.53 -10.21
CA ALA A 262 -5.05 16.17 -10.00
C ALA A 262 -5.22 17.52 -9.29
N ALA A 263 -4.31 17.83 -8.37
CA ALA A 263 -4.20 19.16 -7.79
C ALA A 263 -2.74 19.57 -7.60
N LEU A 264 -2.48 20.87 -7.68
CA LEU A 264 -1.24 21.49 -7.26
C LEU A 264 -1.42 22.07 -5.87
N VAL A 265 -0.50 21.77 -4.96
CA VAL A 265 -0.61 22.12 -3.55
C VAL A 265 0.65 22.80 -3.05
N ILE A 266 0.50 23.70 -2.06
CA ILE A 266 1.64 24.24 -1.33
C ILE A 266 2.34 23.09 -0.59
N PRO A 267 3.66 22.91 -0.75
CA PRO A 267 4.42 21.88 -0.04
C PRO A 267 4.23 21.98 1.48
N GLN A 268 3.70 20.92 2.10
CA GLN A 268 3.33 20.89 3.53
C GLN A 268 3.13 19.46 4.04
N GLN A 269 3.08 19.30 5.36
CA GLN A 269 2.78 18.03 6.02
C GLN A 269 1.29 17.92 6.39
N MET A 270 0.68 16.81 5.99
CA MET A 270 -0.74 16.49 6.25
C MET A 270 -0.96 15.26 7.15
N LYS A 271 0.10 14.70 7.74
CA LYS A 271 -0.01 13.69 8.82
C LYS A 271 -0.96 14.16 9.92
N ASP A 272 -1.81 13.23 10.37
CA ASP A 272 -2.82 13.40 11.41
C ASP A 272 -3.90 14.45 11.09
N LYS A 273 -3.96 14.92 9.84
CA LYS A 273 -4.99 15.84 9.32
C LYS A 273 -5.83 15.13 8.27
N LYS A 274 -7.14 15.39 8.25
CA LYS A 274 -7.99 14.94 7.14
C LYS A 274 -7.48 15.55 5.84
N PHE A 275 -6.99 14.69 4.95
CA PHE A 275 -6.26 15.11 3.78
C PHE A 275 -7.06 14.96 2.49
N ILE A 276 -7.74 13.83 2.29
CA ILE A 276 -8.55 13.60 1.09
C ILE A 276 -9.96 13.26 1.52
N ALA A 277 -10.95 13.92 0.94
CA ALA A 277 -12.36 13.65 1.16
C ALA A 277 -13.04 13.27 -0.15
N ILE A 278 -13.82 12.19 -0.14
CA ILE A 278 -14.62 11.74 -1.29
C ILE A 278 -16.07 11.65 -0.84
N SER A 279 -16.94 12.39 -1.52
CA SER A 279 -18.38 12.32 -1.31
C SER A 279 -19.04 11.52 -2.41
N LEU A 280 -19.91 10.58 -2.02
CA LEU A 280 -20.69 9.79 -2.96
C LEU A 280 -22.11 10.35 -3.10
N ALA A 281 -22.79 9.97 -4.19
CA ALA A 281 -24.17 10.38 -4.49
C ALA A 281 -25.20 9.95 -3.42
N ASN A 282 -24.81 9.05 -2.51
CA ASN A 282 -25.61 8.66 -1.35
C ASN A 282 -25.60 9.71 -0.21
N GLY A 283 -24.86 10.81 -0.37
CA GLY A 283 -24.76 11.90 0.60
C GLY A 283 -23.69 11.70 1.69
N ASN A 284 -22.94 10.59 1.67
CA ASN A 284 -21.86 10.33 2.61
C ASN A 284 -20.53 10.89 2.11
N THR A 285 -19.74 11.42 3.04
CA THR A 285 -18.36 11.87 2.81
C THR A 285 -17.39 11.01 3.62
N TYR A 286 -16.40 10.45 2.94
CA TYR A 286 -15.35 9.63 3.54
C TYR A 286 -14.03 10.37 3.51
N TYR A 287 -13.21 10.17 4.54
CA TYR A 287 -11.94 10.86 4.69
C TYR A 287 -10.76 9.90 4.73
N TYR A 288 -9.64 10.33 4.17
CA TYR A 288 -8.32 9.77 4.40
C TYR A 288 -7.53 10.71 5.30
N THR A 289 -7.07 10.18 6.44
CA THR A 289 -6.19 10.86 7.39
C THR A 289 -4.86 10.11 7.41
N PRO A 290 -3.79 10.66 6.81
CA PRO A 290 -2.46 10.04 6.78
C PRO A 290 -1.92 9.87 8.22
N THR A 291 -1.20 8.78 8.48
CA THR A 291 -0.69 8.48 9.84
C THR A 291 0.83 8.29 9.90
N GLN A 292 1.46 7.98 8.78
CA GLN A 292 2.92 7.91 8.68
C GLN A 292 3.50 9.25 8.22
N ASP A 293 4.75 9.51 8.60
CA ASP A 293 5.43 10.77 8.29
C ASP A 293 5.60 11.01 6.77
N ASN A 294 5.67 9.95 5.99
CA ASN A 294 5.84 9.98 4.54
C ASN A 294 4.51 9.90 3.75
N ASP A 295 3.39 9.56 4.38
CA ASP A 295 2.12 9.34 3.68
C ASP A 295 1.59 10.62 3.00
N ALA A 296 1.88 11.80 3.57
CA ALA A 296 1.46 13.08 3.01
C ALA A 296 2.42 14.23 3.38
N ASN A 297 3.71 13.95 3.30
CA ASN A 297 4.75 14.99 3.27
C ASN A 297 4.88 15.52 1.84
N LEU A 298 4.07 16.50 1.50
CA LEU A 298 3.94 17.04 0.14
C LEU A 298 5.17 17.89 -0.17
N GLN A 299 6.05 17.37 -1.01
CA GLN A 299 7.32 17.99 -1.35
C GLN A 299 7.26 18.76 -2.68
N SER A 300 7.91 19.92 -2.70
CA SER A 300 8.10 20.75 -3.89
C SER A 300 8.69 19.94 -5.05
N GLY A 301 8.13 20.09 -6.25
CA GLY A 301 8.60 19.43 -7.47
C GLY A 301 8.39 17.91 -7.50
N LYS A 302 7.66 17.34 -6.53
CA LYS A 302 7.35 15.90 -6.47
C LYS A 302 5.88 15.64 -6.78
N GLN A 303 5.63 14.47 -7.36
CA GLN A 303 4.29 13.94 -7.56
C GLN A 303 3.97 12.91 -6.47
N HIS A 304 2.82 13.04 -5.83
CA HIS A 304 2.29 12.16 -4.79
C HIS A 304 1.02 11.52 -5.32
N MET A 305 1.07 10.22 -5.59
CA MET A 305 -0.05 9.45 -6.11
C MET A 305 -0.71 8.63 -5.02
N TYR A 306 -2.04 8.71 -4.94
CA TYR A 306 -2.88 8.03 -3.98
C TYR A 306 -3.87 7.14 -4.72
N ASP A 307 -3.69 5.83 -4.63
CA ASP A 307 -4.67 4.87 -5.11
C ASP A 307 -5.65 4.56 -3.99
N ILE A 308 -6.92 4.90 -4.21
CA ILE A 308 -7.95 4.92 -3.17
C ILE A 308 -9.06 3.94 -3.51
N THR A 309 -9.37 3.06 -2.58
CA THR A 309 -10.61 2.30 -2.58
C THR A 309 -11.62 2.98 -1.63
N VAL A 310 -12.78 3.35 -2.15
CA VAL A 310 -13.86 3.92 -1.34
C VAL A 310 -14.63 2.78 -0.67
N LYS A 311 -14.41 2.59 0.63
CA LYS A 311 -15.09 1.56 1.44
C LYS A 311 -16.32 2.16 2.12
N HIS A 312 -17.21 1.30 2.59
CA HIS A 312 -18.35 1.71 3.42
C HIS A 312 -17.86 2.17 4.81
N GLY A 313 -17.53 3.45 4.95
CA GLY A 313 -17.20 4.09 6.23
C GLY A 313 -15.84 4.80 6.28
N TYR A 314 -14.94 4.55 5.34
CA TYR A 314 -13.59 5.16 5.30
C TYR A 314 -12.97 5.08 3.90
N LEU A 315 -11.87 5.81 3.68
CA LEU A 315 -11.03 5.67 2.49
C LEU A 315 -9.83 4.77 2.79
N GLU A 316 -9.65 3.73 1.99
CA GLU A 316 -8.45 2.89 2.03
C GLU A 316 -7.47 3.38 0.96
N VAL A 317 -6.27 3.77 1.37
CA VAL A 317 -5.19 4.13 0.44
C VAL A 317 -4.25 2.94 0.32
N THR A 318 -4.22 2.32 -0.87
CA THR A 318 -3.46 1.09 -1.13
C THR A 318 -2.00 1.34 -1.49
N SER A 319 -1.68 2.53 -1.98
CA SER A 319 -0.31 2.95 -2.26
C SER A 319 -0.19 4.48 -2.17
N VAL A 320 0.97 4.91 -1.68
CA VAL A 320 1.44 6.28 -1.80
C VAL A 320 2.74 6.21 -2.60
N THR A 321 2.69 6.63 -3.85
CA THR A 321 3.89 6.70 -4.70
C THR A 321 4.36 8.14 -4.77
N VAL A 322 5.55 8.39 -4.23
CA VAL A 322 6.23 9.68 -4.38
C VAL A 322 7.23 9.56 -5.52
N GLY A 323 6.89 10.15 -6.67
CA GLY A 323 7.77 10.18 -7.84
C GLY A 323 8.92 11.16 -7.67
N SER A 324 10.09 10.81 -8.21
CA SER A 324 11.34 11.58 -8.11
C SER A 324 11.30 12.93 -8.84
N ALA A 325 10.39 13.08 -9.82
CA ALA A 325 10.14 14.31 -10.57
C ALA A 325 8.68 14.32 -11.07
N TRP A 326 8.18 15.48 -11.49
CA TRP A 326 6.89 15.56 -12.19
C TRP A 326 6.91 14.66 -13.43
N GLY A 327 5.92 13.76 -13.53
CA GLY A 327 5.75 12.92 -14.71
C GLY A 327 6.62 11.67 -14.80
N SER A 328 7.14 11.08 -13.72
CA SER A 328 7.56 9.67 -13.80
C SER A 328 6.31 8.80 -14.05
N ASP A 329 6.08 8.47 -15.31
CA ASP A 329 5.06 7.54 -15.80
C ASP A 329 5.41 6.12 -15.36
N GLY A 330 5.28 5.83 -14.07
CA GLY A 330 5.31 4.46 -13.55
C GLY A 330 6.55 3.63 -13.94
N SER A 331 7.67 4.25 -14.30
CA SER A 331 8.96 3.58 -14.45
C SER A 331 9.95 4.20 -13.48
N ALA A 332 10.34 3.36 -12.53
CA ALA A 332 11.07 3.69 -11.33
C ALA A 332 12.50 4.18 -11.60
N GLU A 333 12.98 5.06 -10.73
CA GLU A 333 14.38 5.06 -10.28
C GLU A 333 14.34 4.90 -8.75
N ASP A 334 14.52 3.65 -8.35
CA ASP A 334 14.74 3.04 -7.02
C ASP A 334 14.32 3.80 -5.76
N VAL A 335 13.06 3.61 -5.38
CA VAL A 335 12.81 3.09 -4.03
C VAL A 335 12.83 1.58 -4.18
N THR A 336 13.68 0.86 -3.46
CA THR A 336 13.60 -0.60 -3.35
C THR A 336 12.23 -0.97 -2.77
N GLY A 337 11.24 -1.05 -3.63
CA GLY A 337 9.93 -1.60 -3.34
C GLY A 337 10.16 -3.04 -2.95
N LYS A 338 9.77 -3.38 -1.72
CA LYS A 338 9.82 -4.76 -1.28
C LYS A 338 8.94 -5.57 -2.21
N THR A 339 9.56 -6.39 -3.07
CA THR A 339 8.83 -7.30 -3.94
C THR A 339 8.12 -8.30 -3.03
N LEU A 340 6.85 -8.62 -3.30
CA LEU A 340 6.18 -9.68 -2.55
C LEU A 340 6.89 -11.01 -2.83
N ALA A 341 6.99 -11.83 -1.78
CA ALA A 341 7.37 -13.21 -1.98
C ALA A 341 6.24 -13.94 -2.74
N ASP A 342 6.61 -14.90 -3.59
CA ASP A 342 5.66 -15.72 -4.32
C ASP A 342 4.61 -16.35 -3.39
N GLY A 343 3.33 -16.27 -3.76
CA GLY A 343 2.21 -16.78 -2.95
C GLY A 343 1.69 -15.83 -1.87
N TYR A 344 2.15 -14.57 -1.83
CA TYR A 344 1.70 -13.55 -0.87
C TYR A 344 1.02 -12.34 -1.52
N ALA A 345 0.59 -12.44 -2.77
CA ALA A 345 -0.26 -11.44 -3.41
C ALA A 345 -1.65 -11.40 -2.75
N PRO A 346 -2.42 -10.29 -2.90
CA PRO A 346 -3.75 -10.18 -2.28
C PRO A 346 -4.71 -11.31 -2.64
N ASN A 347 -4.67 -11.78 -3.89
CA ASN A 347 -5.50 -12.86 -4.43
C ASN A 347 -4.95 -14.27 -4.19
N ASP A 348 -3.72 -14.41 -3.68
CA ASP A 348 -3.17 -15.70 -3.32
C ASP A 348 -3.78 -16.17 -1.99
N LEU A 349 -4.13 -17.45 -1.94
CA LEU A 349 -4.44 -18.12 -0.67
C LEU A 349 -3.16 -18.17 0.17
N LYS A 350 -3.20 -17.56 1.35
CA LYS A 350 -2.05 -17.46 2.27
C LYS A 350 -2.48 -17.51 3.72
N ILE A 351 -1.49 -17.75 4.59
CA ILE A 351 -1.69 -17.62 6.04
C ILE A 351 -2.15 -16.20 6.38
N GLY A 352 -3.05 -16.09 7.34
CA GLY A 352 -3.69 -14.86 7.75
C GLY A 352 -4.99 -14.54 7.01
N ASP A 353 -5.35 -15.26 5.94
CA ASP A 353 -6.61 -15.08 5.23
C ASP A 353 -7.84 -15.43 6.08
N PHE A 354 -8.94 -14.72 5.84
CA PHE A 354 -10.22 -14.98 6.47
C PHE A 354 -10.87 -16.22 5.85
N TYR A 355 -11.38 -17.12 6.68
CA TYR A 355 -12.12 -18.31 6.25
C TYR A 355 -13.59 -18.23 6.69
N TYR A 356 -14.49 -18.50 5.75
CA TYR A 356 -15.91 -18.19 5.88
C TYR A 356 -16.80 -19.39 6.14
N SER A 357 -18.01 -19.13 6.64
CA SER A 357 -19.08 -20.11 6.89
C SER A 357 -19.52 -20.91 5.65
N ASP A 358 -19.23 -20.41 4.45
CA ASP A 358 -19.51 -21.08 3.17
C ASP A 358 -18.32 -21.91 2.64
N GLY A 359 -17.17 -21.88 3.33
CA GLY A 359 -15.94 -22.58 2.94
C GLY A 359 -15.03 -21.82 1.98
N THR A 360 -15.36 -20.57 1.66
CA THR A 360 -14.51 -19.70 0.86
C THR A 360 -13.49 -18.94 1.73
N THR A 361 -12.53 -18.28 1.08
CA THR A 361 -11.56 -17.39 1.72
C THR A 361 -11.57 -15.99 1.11
N SER A 362 -11.02 -15.03 1.84
CA SER A 362 -10.63 -13.73 1.30
C SER A 362 -9.34 -13.25 1.93
N ASP A 363 -8.68 -12.30 1.27
CA ASP A 363 -7.45 -11.69 1.75
C ASP A 363 -7.59 -11.19 3.19
N GLY A 364 -6.69 -11.63 4.06
CA GLY A 364 -6.58 -11.11 5.43
C GLY A 364 -5.62 -9.93 5.56
N GLY A 365 -4.94 -9.57 4.48
CA GLY A 365 -3.96 -8.49 4.44
C GLY A 365 -2.54 -8.90 4.83
N TYR A 366 -2.28 -10.17 5.14
CA TYR A 366 -0.91 -10.62 5.45
C TYR A 366 -0.04 -10.55 4.19
N ARG A 367 1.15 -9.98 4.31
CA ARG A 367 2.16 -9.84 3.24
C ARG A 367 3.49 -10.37 3.73
N LYS A 368 4.19 -11.10 2.86
CA LYS A 368 5.60 -11.46 3.01
C LYS A 368 6.34 -10.93 1.79
N TYR A 369 7.52 -10.38 2.04
CA TYR A 369 8.35 -9.78 1.00
C TYR A 369 9.58 -10.66 0.70
N SER A 370 10.18 -10.45 -0.47
CA SER A 370 11.36 -11.18 -0.95
C SER A 370 12.58 -11.00 -0.05
N ASP A 371 12.64 -9.89 0.71
CA ASP A 371 13.64 -9.62 1.74
C ASP A 371 13.40 -10.37 3.07
N GLY A 372 12.32 -11.18 3.14
CA GLY A 372 11.93 -11.96 4.31
C GLY A 372 11.11 -11.20 5.35
N THR A 373 10.89 -9.89 5.17
CA THR A 373 10.04 -9.11 6.09
C THR A 373 8.56 -9.35 5.85
N THR A 374 7.72 -9.00 6.83
CA THR A 374 6.27 -9.24 6.79
C THR A 374 5.49 -8.01 7.23
N ALA A 375 4.28 -7.85 6.71
CA ALA A 375 3.33 -6.80 7.10
C ALA A 375 1.90 -7.34 7.17
N ILE A 376 1.03 -6.67 7.94
CA ILE A 376 -0.41 -6.93 7.93
C ILE A 376 -1.12 -5.65 7.49
N MET A 377 -1.64 -5.68 6.26
CA MET A 377 -2.47 -4.62 5.70
C MET A 377 -3.82 -4.56 6.43
N PRO A 378 -4.46 -3.38 6.50
CA PRO A 378 -5.74 -3.17 7.18
C PRO A 378 -6.96 -3.73 6.41
N VAL A 379 -6.81 -4.87 5.75
CA VAL A 379 -7.88 -5.54 5.00
C VAL A 379 -8.94 -6.07 5.97
N GLN A 380 -10.20 -5.77 5.64
CA GLN A 380 -11.41 -6.16 6.36
C GLN A 380 -12.06 -7.40 5.71
N PRO A 381 -12.82 -8.20 6.45
CA PRO A 381 -13.48 -9.37 5.88
C PRO A 381 -14.58 -8.99 4.87
N VAL A 382 -14.68 -9.76 3.80
CA VAL A 382 -15.73 -9.66 2.79
C VAL A 382 -16.96 -10.47 3.24
N LEU A 383 -17.96 -9.83 3.83
CA LEU A 383 -19.12 -10.50 4.46
C LEU A 383 -20.24 -10.93 3.50
N LYS A 384 -20.03 -10.77 2.19
CA LYS A 384 -20.91 -11.28 1.13
C LYS A 384 -20.10 -12.05 0.10
N ASP A 385 -20.64 -13.15 -0.40
CA ASP A 385 -20.02 -13.90 -1.50
C ASP A 385 -20.23 -13.20 -2.87
N ALA A 386 -19.71 -13.79 -3.93
CA ALA A 386 -19.81 -13.24 -5.28
C ALA A 386 -21.26 -13.11 -5.79
N ASP A 387 -22.18 -13.92 -5.25
CA ASP A 387 -23.61 -13.91 -5.57
C ASP A 387 -24.40 -12.99 -4.61
N GLY A 388 -23.72 -12.28 -3.70
CA GLY A 388 -24.30 -11.34 -2.75
C GLY A 388 -24.91 -11.97 -1.50
N LYS A 389 -24.73 -13.28 -1.27
CA LYS A 389 -25.22 -14.00 -0.10
C LYS A 389 -24.34 -13.72 1.12
N GLU A 390 -24.96 -13.57 2.28
CA GLU A 390 -24.25 -13.32 3.53
C GLU A 390 -23.38 -14.51 3.93
N ARG A 391 -22.17 -14.19 4.40
CA ARG A 391 -21.22 -15.14 4.98
C ARG A 391 -20.51 -14.50 6.18
N THR A 392 -20.13 -15.32 7.14
CA THR A 392 -19.43 -14.85 8.35
C THR A 392 -18.04 -15.47 8.43
N VAL A 393 -17.08 -14.72 8.99
CA VAL A 393 -15.77 -15.27 9.29
C VAL A 393 -15.92 -16.25 10.44
N ILE A 394 -15.41 -17.47 10.27
CA ILE A 394 -15.44 -18.51 11.29
C ILE A 394 -14.05 -18.95 11.75
N GLY A 395 -13.02 -18.55 11.01
CA GLY A 395 -11.63 -18.80 11.37
C GLY A 395 -10.64 -18.08 10.48
N ILE A 396 -9.36 -18.23 10.83
CA ILE A 396 -8.22 -17.67 10.10
C ILE A 396 -7.35 -18.82 9.57
N VAL A 397 -6.96 -18.75 8.30
CA VAL A 397 -6.00 -19.69 7.71
C VAL A 397 -4.65 -19.50 8.40
N PHE A 398 -4.05 -20.54 8.96
CA PHE A 398 -2.77 -20.41 9.69
C PHE A 398 -1.66 -21.31 9.14
N TRP A 399 -2.03 -22.29 8.32
CA TRP A 399 -1.09 -23.21 7.71
C TRP A 399 -1.63 -23.68 6.35
N LEU A 400 -0.75 -23.82 5.37
CA LEU A 400 -1.04 -24.31 4.03
C LEU A 400 -0.25 -25.58 3.70
N GLY A 401 -0.93 -26.55 3.09
CA GLY A 401 -0.37 -27.82 2.66
C GLY A 401 -1.34 -28.99 2.82
N ASP A 402 -0.86 -30.17 2.45
CA ASP A 402 -1.64 -31.41 2.52
C ASP A 402 -1.34 -32.20 3.81
N ILE A 403 -2.36 -32.41 4.66
CA ILE A 403 -2.23 -33.18 5.91
C ILE A 403 -2.75 -34.61 5.80
N LYS A 404 -3.23 -35.06 4.63
CA LYS A 404 -3.89 -36.36 4.47
C LYS A 404 -2.99 -37.53 4.89
N GLY A 405 -1.69 -37.43 4.59
CA GLY A 405 -0.69 -38.43 4.98
C GLY A 405 -0.56 -38.60 6.50
N ASP A 406 -0.57 -37.50 7.24
CA ASP A 406 -0.52 -37.50 8.71
C ASP A 406 -1.81 -38.03 9.34
N ASN A 407 -2.92 -37.98 8.59
CA ASN A 407 -4.24 -38.45 9.04
C ASN A 407 -4.62 -39.81 8.45
N TYR A 408 -3.63 -40.62 8.07
CA TYR A 408 -3.81 -42.03 7.69
C TYR A 408 -4.90 -42.24 6.63
N THR A 409 -4.99 -41.34 5.64
CA THR A 409 -5.99 -41.35 4.54
C THR A 409 -7.45 -41.14 4.95
N LEU A 410 -7.74 -40.85 6.22
CA LEU A 410 -9.11 -40.58 6.69
C LEU A 410 -9.77 -39.36 6.03
N LEU A 411 -8.95 -38.48 5.45
CA LEU A 411 -9.36 -37.26 4.77
C LEU A 411 -9.47 -37.42 3.24
N ASP A 412 -9.06 -38.55 2.66
CA ASP A 412 -8.96 -38.73 1.21
C ASP A 412 -10.30 -38.63 0.48
N SER A 413 -11.36 -39.20 1.06
CA SER A 413 -12.69 -39.15 0.45
C SER A 413 -13.26 -37.74 0.39
N LYS A 414 -12.89 -36.90 1.36
CA LYS A 414 -13.34 -35.51 1.46
C LYS A 414 -12.47 -34.56 0.65
N PHE A 415 -11.18 -34.85 0.57
CA PHE A 415 -10.15 -34.05 -0.08
C PHE A 415 -9.39 -34.89 -1.11
N PRO A 416 -10.06 -35.33 -2.20
CA PRO A 416 -9.42 -36.21 -3.19
C PRO A 416 -8.16 -35.57 -3.80
N SER A 417 -8.15 -34.25 -3.97
CA SER A 417 -7.02 -33.48 -4.51
C SER A 417 -5.98 -33.05 -3.47
N GLY A 418 -6.14 -33.42 -2.19
CA GLY A 418 -5.34 -32.89 -1.08
C GLY A 418 -6.07 -31.79 -0.32
N THR A 419 -5.66 -31.53 0.93
CA THR A 419 -6.13 -30.35 1.66
C THR A 419 -5.38 -29.10 1.17
N HIS A 420 -6.05 -27.96 1.21
CA HIS A 420 -5.43 -26.66 0.99
C HIS A 420 -4.61 -26.23 2.22
N GLY A 421 -5.11 -26.56 3.42
CA GLY A 421 -4.44 -26.21 4.66
C GLY A 421 -5.32 -26.35 5.89
N LEU A 422 -4.99 -25.56 6.91
CA LEU A 422 -5.63 -25.57 8.22
C LEU A 422 -6.14 -24.17 8.61
N VAL A 423 -7.30 -24.17 9.27
CA VAL A 423 -7.97 -22.97 9.80
C VAL A 423 -8.11 -23.12 11.31
N VAL A 424 -7.80 -22.04 12.02
CA VAL A 424 -8.04 -21.93 13.46
C VAL A 424 -9.34 -21.20 13.74
N SER A 425 -10.15 -21.73 14.66
CA SER A 425 -11.43 -21.12 15.03
C SER A 425 -11.27 -19.75 15.68
N LEU A 426 -12.28 -18.89 15.50
CA LEU A 426 -12.35 -17.60 16.20
C LEU A 426 -12.64 -17.75 17.70
N TRP A 427 -13.09 -18.93 18.16
CA TRP A 427 -13.65 -19.13 19.49
C TRP A 427 -12.91 -20.19 20.28
N ASP A 428 -12.64 -19.91 21.55
CA ASP A 428 -12.25 -20.97 22.49
C ASP A 428 -13.43 -21.90 22.72
N MET A 429 -13.16 -23.19 22.84
CA MET A 429 -14.15 -24.18 23.21
C MET A 429 -14.43 -24.10 24.72
N PRO A 430 -15.67 -23.81 25.14
CA PRO A 430 -16.01 -23.75 26.55
C PRO A 430 -16.02 -25.16 27.17
N ALA A 431 -15.72 -25.22 28.47
CA ALA A 431 -15.81 -26.45 29.24
C ALA A 431 -17.26 -26.98 29.25
N PRO A 432 -17.49 -28.28 28.95
CA PRO A 432 -18.83 -28.81 28.69
C PRO A 432 -19.77 -28.80 29.90
N ASP A 433 -19.26 -28.66 31.12
CA ASP A 433 -20.09 -28.78 32.34
C ASP A 433 -20.43 -27.43 32.98
N ASN A 434 -19.65 -26.38 32.72
CA ASN A 434 -19.80 -25.09 33.40
C ASN A 434 -19.57 -23.86 32.51
N GLY A 435 -19.27 -24.04 31.22
CA GLY A 435 -19.05 -22.93 30.29
C GLY A 435 -17.73 -22.16 30.50
N GLY A 436 -16.87 -22.61 31.42
CA GLY A 436 -15.59 -21.95 31.72
C GLY A 436 -14.60 -22.02 30.54
N ALA A 437 -13.67 -21.08 30.48
CA ALA A 437 -12.70 -20.97 29.38
C ALA A 437 -11.66 -22.10 29.33
N GLY A 438 -11.46 -22.83 30.44
CA GLY A 438 -10.50 -23.92 30.52
C GLY A 438 -11.12 -25.20 31.08
N MET A 439 -10.53 -26.34 30.73
CA MET A 439 -10.95 -27.65 31.21
C MET A 439 -9.77 -28.60 31.44
N THR A 440 -9.99 -29.62 32.26
CA THR A 440 -9.10 -30.78 32.38
C THR A 440 -9.22 -31.68 31.15
N TRP A 441 -8.20 -32.51 30.90
CA TRP A 441 -8.19 -33.46 29.78
C TRP A 441 -9.20 -34.61 29.99
N THR A 442 -9.39 -35.02 31.25
CA THR A 442 -10.39 -36.01 31.70
C THR A 442 -11.32 -35.47 32.80
N TYR A 443 -12.28 -36.27 33.24
CA TYR A 443 -13.15 -35.98 34.39
C TYR A 443 -12.51 -36.32 35.76
N GLY A 444 -11.18 -36.39 35.84
CA GLY A 444 -10.45 -36.61 37.09
C GLY A 444 -9.85 -38.02 37.25
N GLY A 445 -9.87 -38.83 36.20
CA GLY A 445 -9.20 -40.14 36.17
C GLY A 445 -8.30 -40.25 34.94
N TYR A 446 -7.28 -41.10 34.99
CA TYR A 446 -6.36 -41.27 33.85
C TYR A 446 -5.99 -42.73 33.63
N GLU A 447 -5.75 -43.09 32.38
CA GLU A 447 -5.11 -44.33 31.94
C GLU A 447 -4.38 -44.11 30.61
N TYR A 448 -3.70 -45.13 30.11
CA TYR A 448 -3.11 -45.11 28.77
C TYR A 448 -4.20 -45.25 27.70
N VAL A 449 -4.77 -44.13 27.26
CA VAL A 449 -5.81 -44.10 26.23
C VAL A 449 -5.27 -44.66 24.91
N SER A 450 -4.03 -44.28 24.54
CA SER A 450 -3.39 -44.79 23.33
C SER A 450 -3.20 -46.31 23.34
N THR A 451 -3.02 -46.95 24.49
CA THR A 451 -2.85 -48.42 24.56
C THR A 451 -4.16 -49.12 24.15
N TRP A 452 -5.29 -48.62 24.63
CA TRP A 452 -6.59 -49.14 24.20
C TRP A 452 -6.84 -48.90 22.71
N LEU A 453 -6.56 -47.69 22.23
CA LEU A 453 -6.74 -47.31 20.82
C LEU A 453 -5.90 -48.12 19.83
N GLY A 454 -4.74 -48.62 20.27
CA GLY A 454 -3.84 -49.43 19.46
C GLY A 454 -4.51 -50.69 18.88
N SER A 455 -5.53 -51.24 19.54
CA SER A 455 -6.23 -52.47 19.10
C SER A 455 -7.76 -52.36 19.02
N ALA A 456 -8.32 -51.19 19.33
CA ALA A 456 -9.77 -50.98 19.32
C ALA A 456 -10.36 -51.03 17.89
N THR A 457 -11.57 -51.58 17.76
CA THR A 457 -12.37 -51.42 16.53
C THR A 457 -13.14 -50.10 16.62
N TRP A 458 -13.08 -49.27 15.58
CA TRP A 458 -13.86 -48.03 15.54
C TRP A 458 -15.26 -48.33 14.99
N SER A 459 -16.27 -48.00 15.78
CA SER A 459 -17.69 -48.24 15.50
C SER A 459 -18.41 -46.99 14.98
N GLY A 460 -17.70 -45.88 14.83
CA GLY A 460 -18.21 -44.58 14.41
C GLY A 460 -18.33 -44.38 12.90
N THR A 461 -18.52 -43.12 12.52
CA THR A 461 -18.66 -42.67 11.13
C THR A 461 -17.38 -42.84 10.30
N VAL A 462 -16.23 -43.04 10.96
CA VAL A 462 -14.94 -43.34 10.32
C VAL A 462 -14.41 -44.69 10.82
N SER A 463 -13.92 -45.51 9.89
CA SER A 463 -13.29 -46.79 10.21
C SER A 463 -11.84 -46.60 10.63
N ARG A 464 -11.34 -47.43 11.56
CA ARG A 464 -9.95 -47.39 12.01
C ARG A 464 -9.01 -47.67 10.83
N PRO A 465 -8.09 -46.76 10.48
CA PRO A 465 -7.06 -47.06 9.50
C PRO A 465 -6.15 -48.17 10.02
N GLY A 466 -5.81 -49.16 9.18
CA GLY A 466 -4.89 -50.23 9.56
C GLY A 466 -3.51 -49.71 10.00
N SER A 467 -3.07 -48.59 9.42
CA SER A 467 -1.81 -47.90 9.71
C SER A 467 -1.86 -46.96 10.91
N PHE A 468 -3.02 -46.73 11.53
CA PHE A 468 -3.12 -45.91 12.74
C PHE A 468 -2.32 -46.56 13.88
N SER A 469 -1.34 -45.82 14.42
CA SER A 469 -0.40 -46.34 15.41
C SER A 469 -0.73 -45.87 16.82
N SER A 470 -0.85 -44.56 17.04
CA SER A 470 -0.96 -43.98 18.37
C SER A 470 -1.36 -42.50 18.33
N ILE A 471 -2.02 -42.03 19.38
CA ILE A 471 -2.23 -40.59 19.64
C ILE A 471 -1.04 -39.92 20.34
N GLN A 472 0.04 -40.65 20.63
CA GLN A 472 1.26 -40.13 21.28
C GLN A 472 2.28 -39.57 20.27
N VAL A 473 1.96 -39.51 18.98
CA VAL A 473 2.86 -38.96 17.96
C VAL A 473 2.86 -37.43 18.04
N GLU A 474 4.05 -36.84 18.16
CA GLU A 474 4.24 -35.42 18.49
C GLU A 474 4.63 -34.54 17.30
N ASP A 475 5.05 -35.15 16.19
CA ASP A 475 5.60 -34.51 14.99
C ASP A 475 4.67 -34.61 13.77
N LYS A 476 3.42 -35.02 13.97
CA LYS A 476 2.39 -35.14 12.92
C LYS A 476 1.19 -34.23 13.14
N MET A 477 0.63 -33.70 12.06
CA MET A 477 -0.64 -32.97 12.03
C MET A 477 -1.86 -33.90 12.08
N GLN A 478 -1.90 -34.77 13.09
CA GLN A 478 -2.88 -35.86 13.18
C GLN A 478 -4.07 -35.55 14.12
N GLY A 479 -4.41 -34.28 14.36
CA GLY A 479 -5.49 -33.91 15.28
C GLY A 479 -6.85 -34.45 14.88
N TYR A 480 -7.15 -34.52 13.58
CA TYR A 480 -8.38 -35.11 13.07
C TYR A 480 -8.46 -36.60 13.39
N ALA A 481 -7.41 -37.37 13.07
CA ALA A 481 -7.33 -38.79 13.39
C ALA A 481 -7.38 -39.06 14.91
N ASN A 482 -6.68 -38.25 15.71
CA ASN A 482 -6.73 -38.33 17.17
C ASN A 482 -8.15 -38.10 17.70
N THR A 483 -8.85 -37.09 17.17
CA THR A 483 -10.21 -36.75 17.59
C THR A 483 -11.17 -37.91 17.34
N ALA A 484 -11.16 -38.48 16.12
CA ALA A 484 -11.96 -39.65 15.78
C ALA A 484 -11.68 -40.85 16.71
N ALA A 485 -10.40 -41.10 17.00
CA ALA A 485 -9.99 -42.16 17.91
C ALA A 485 -10.52 -41.92 19.35
N LEU A 486 -10.42 -40.69 19.85
CA LEU A 486 -10.85 -40.32 21.19
C LEU A 486 -12.38 -40.34 21.36
N GLU A 487 -13.14 -40.08 20.29
CA GLU A 487 -14.60 -40.30 20.25
C GLU A 487 -14.95 -41.77 20.49
N GLU A 488 -14.24 -42.71 19.87
CA GLU A 488 -14.44 -44.14 20.09
C GLU A 488 -14.08 -44.56 21.52
N TYR A 489 -13.02 -43.98 22.08
CA TYR A 489 -12.67 -44.24 23.48
C TYR A 489 -13.74 -43.75 24.45
N ASN A 490 -14.34 -42.58 24.21
CA ASN A 490 -15.45 -42.12 25.04
C ASN A 490 -16.67 -43.03 24.95
N LYS A 491 -17.04 -43.51 23.75
CA LYS A 491 -18.10 -44.51 23.59
C LYS A 491 -17.82 -45.79 24.39
N TYR A 492 -16.57 -46.24 24.40
CA TYR A 492 -16.15 -47.40 25.19
C TYR A 492 -16.29 -47.16 26.69
N VAL A 493 -15.83 -46.01 27.21
CA VAL A 493 -15.94 -45.68 28.63
C VAL A 493 -17.40 -45.48 29.05
N GLU A 494 -18.22 -44.87 28.21
CA GLU A 494 -19.63 -44.57 28.49
C GLU A 494 -20.56 -45.78 28.33
N ASN A 495 -20.13 -46.81 27.60
CA ASN A 495 -20.93 -48.00 27.42
C ASN A 495 -21.03 -48.80 28.74
N PRO A 496 -22.24 -48.96 29.30
CA PRO A 496 -22.44 -49.58 30.61
C PRO A 496 -22.01 -51.06 30.65
N SER A 497 -21.93 -51.75 29.50
CA SER A 497 -21.49 -53.14 29.43
C SER A 497 -20.02 -53.35 29.82
N TYR A 498 -19.19 -52.31 29.75
CA TYR A 498 -17.76 -52.40 30.10
C TYR A 498 -17.43 -51.96 31.53
N ASN A 499 -18.40 -51.42 32.27
CA ASN A 499 -18.28 -51.00 33.68
C ASN A 499 -17.02 -50.13 33.97
N LYS A 500 -16.69 -49.22 33.06
CA LYS A 500 -15.52 -48.33 33.18
C LYS A 500 -15.81 -47.15 34.12
N ASN A 501 -14.75 -46.68 34.79
CA ASN A 501 -14.82 -45.46 35.60
C ASN A 501 -15.10 -44.25 34.71
N GLN A 502 -16.23 -43.58 34.94
CA GLN A 502 -16.68 -42.43 34.15
C GLN A 502 -15.76 -41.20 34.27
N ASN A 503 -14.85 -41.16 35.25
CA ASN A 503 -13.84 -40.12 35.35
C ASN A 503 -12.74 -40.24 34.29
N LEU A 504 -12.63 -41.39 33.61
CA LEU A 504 -11.69 -41.63 32.51
C LEU A 504 -12.10 -41.00 31.18
N ARG A 505 -13.36 -40.53 31.06
CA ARG A 505 -13.86 -39.90 29.83
C ARG A 505 -12.99 -38.70 29.46
N VAL A 506 -12.67 -38.60 28.17
CA VAL A 506 -11.93 -37.51 27.57
C VAL A 506 -12.86 -36.33 27.45
N LYS A 507 -12.64 -35.34 28.31
CA LYS A 507 -13.58 -34.23 28.53
C LYS A 507 -13.72 -33.31 27.32
N PRO A 508 -12.64 -32.95 26.59
CA PRO A 508 -12.73 -32.15 25.37
C PRO A 508 -13.66 -32.69 24.27
N ILE A 509 -13.72 -34.00 24.09
CA ILE A 509 -14.57 -34.62 23.05
C ILE A 509 -16.05 -34.32 23.29
N LYS A 510 -16.48 -34.26 24.55
CA LYS A 510 -17.86 -33.89 24.89
C LYS A 510 -18.14 -32.42 24.57
N GLY A 511 -17.18 -31.54 24.85
CA GLY A 511 -17.27 -30.11 24.50
C GLY A 511 -17.31 -29.87 22.98
N LEU A 512 -16.58 -30.69 22.22
CA LEU A 512 -16.46 -30.52 20.77
C LEU A 512 -17.79 -30.68 20.03
N SER A 513 -18.63 -31.65 20.43
CA SER A 513 -19.95 -31.83 19.80
C SER A 513 -20.86 -30.60 19.99
N ALA A 514 -20.86 -30.01 21.19
CA ALA A 514 -21.60 -28.78 21.46
C ALA A 514 -21.01 -27.59 20.68
N PHE A 515 -19.68 -27.51 20.60
CA PHE A 515 -18.97 -26.48 19.82
C PHE A 515 -19.31 -26.55 18.33
N GLN A 516 -19.28 -27.73 17.72
CA GLN A 516 -19.63 -27.94 16.31
C GLN A 516 -21.08 -27.54 16.00
N THR A 517 -21.98 -27.72 16.97
CA THR A 517 -23.38 -27.30 16.84
C THR A 517 -23.51 -25.77 16.90
N ALA A 518 -22.79 -25.13 17.84
CA ALA A 518 -22.81 -23.68 18.01
C ALA A 518 -22.07 -22.92 16.90
N HIS A 519 -21.05 -23.55 16.31
CA HIS A 519 -20.19 -23.00 15.27
C HIS A 519 -20.10 -23.96 14.08
N PRO A 520 -21.14 -24.06 13.24
CA PRO A 520 -21.15 -24.99 12.11
C PRO A 520 -19.97 -24.73 11.15
N ALA A 521 -19.24 -25.79 10.82
CA ALA A 521 -18.19 -25.75 9.82
C ALA A 521 -18.77 -25.99 8.41
N PRO A 522 -18.16 -25.45 7.35
CA PRO A 522 -18.59 -25.68 5.98
C PRO A 522 -18.57 -27.17 5.63
N VAL A 523 -19.55 -27.64 4.86
CA VAL A 523 -19.66 -29.06 4.47
C VAL A 523 -18.44 -29.56 3.69
N SER A 524 -17.76 -28.65 2.99
CA SER A 524 -16.50 -28.87 2.25
C SER A 524 -15.28 -29.07 3.16
N SER A 525 -15.32 -28.66 4.42
CA SER A 525 -14.20 -28.78 5.38
C SER A 525 -14.22 -30.09 6.15
N SER A 526 -13.16 -30.46 6.88
CA SER A 526 -13.16 -31.64 7.76
C SER A 526 -14.20 -31.60 8.88
N GLY A 527 -14.78 -30.43 9.16
CA GLY A 527 -15.41 -30.14 10.44
C GLY A 527 -14.36 -29.79 11.51
N TRP A 528 -14.82 -29.16 12.60
CA TRP A 528 -13.94 -28.83 13.72
C TRP A 528 -13.44 -30.08 14.44
N TYR A 529 -12.14 -30.16 14.72
CA TYR A 529 -11.52 -31.22 15.49
C TYR A 529 -10.55 -30.66 16.54
N TRP A 530 -10.13 -31.52 17.46
CA TRP A 530 -9.19 -31.16 18.52
C TRP A 530 -7.74 -31.31 18.04
N PRO A 531 -6.97 -30.22 17.93
CA PRO A 531 -5.62 -30.25 17.36
C PRO A 531 -4.64 -31.17 18.07
N SER A 532 -3.72 -31.76 17.30
CA SER A 532 -2.51 -32.39 17.82
C SER A 532 -1.54 -31.34 18.40
N VAL A 533 -0.55 -31.79 19.17
CA VAL A 533 0.49 -30.89 19.69
C VAL A 533 1.27 -30.22 18.56
N TYR A 534 1.47 -30.93 17.44
CA TYR A 534 2.18 -30.38 16.28
C TYR A 534 1.39 -29.26 15.60
N GLU A 535 0.07 -29.42 15.47
CA GLU A 535 -0.78 -28.36 14.92
C GLU A 535 -0.82 -27.14 15.85
N LEU A 536 -0.93 -27.33 17.17
CA LEU A 536 -0.86 -26.21 18.12
C LEU A 536 0.49 -25.49 18.11
N LYS A 537 1.60 -26.22 17.91
CA LYS A 537 2.92 -25.63 17.68
C LYS A 537 2.89 -24.73 16.44
N GLN A 538 2.26 -25.15 15.34
CA GLN A 538 2.11 -24.30 14.15
C GLN A 538 1.19 -23.09 14.38
N VAL A 539 0.12 -23.22 15.16
CA VAL A 539 -0.72 -22.06 15.56
C VAL A 539 0.12 -21.04 16.34
N CYS A 540 0.97 -21.50 17.26
CA CYS A 540 1.79 -20.61 18.09
C CYS A 540 2.99 -20.01 17.33
N TRP A 541 3.79 -20.87 16.69
CA TRP A 541 5.04 -20.51 16.01
C TRP A 541 4.80 -19.90 14.64
N GLY A 542 3.73 -20.30 13.96
CA GLY A 542 3.50 -19.99 12.56
C GLY A 542 4.22 -20.97 11.64
N GLN A 543 3.67 -21.13 10.45
CA GLN A 543 4.19 -22.03 9.43
C GLN A 543 5.66 -21.74 9.08
N GLY A 544 6.47 -22.79 9.07
CA GLY A 544 7.90 -22.72 8.72
C GLY A 544 8.82 -22.34 9.88
N ASN A 545 8.27 -22.12 11.08
CA ASN A 545 9.06 -21.84 12.29
C ASN A 545 9.15 -23.08 13.19
N SER A 546 10.29 -23.22 13.88
CA SER A 546 10.54 -24.28 14.86
C SER A 546 10.42 -23.82 16.32
N SER A 547 10.31 -22.51 16.56
CA SER A 547 10.15 -21.88 17.89
C SER A 547 9.96 -20.36 17.73
N ASN A 548 8.93 -19.77 18.36
CA ASN A 548 8.69 -18.33 18.63
C ASN A 548 7.18 -18.12 18.93
N THR A 549 6.65 -16.90 18.84
CA THR A 549 5.20 -16.61 18.96
C THR A 549 4.65 -15.83 17.76
N SER A 550 5.31 -15.94 16.59
CA SER A 550 4.97 -15.19 15.39
C SER A 550 3.60 -15.59 14.81
N GLY A 551 3.29 -16.89 14.79
CA GLY A 551 1.97 -17.40 14.38
C GLY A 551 0.86 -16.85 15.24
N LYS A 552 1.01 -16.95 16.57
CA LYS A 552 0.09 -16.36 17.54
C LYS A 552 -0.11 -14.87 17.29
N SER A 553 0.98 -14.12 17.08
CA SER A 553 0.92 -12.66 16.92
C SER A 553 0.11 -12.29 15.67
N MET A 554 0.37 -12.95 14.54
CA MET A 554 -0.39 -12.77 13.31
C MET A 554 -1.88 -13.12 13.53
N LEU A 555 -2.16 -14.27 14.15
CA LEU A 555 -3.54 -14.71 14.39
C LEU A 555 -4.29 -13.79 15.33
N ASN A 556 -3.66 -13.30 16.41
CA ASN A 556 -4.29 -12.32 17.31
C ASN A 556 -4.68 -11.05 16.59
N THR A 557 -3.85 -10.55 15.69
CA THR A 557 -4.19 -9.38 14.86
C THR A 557 -5.43 -9.67 14.02
N GLN A 558 -5.48 -10.81 13.31
CA GLN A 558 -6.61 -11.13 12.42
C GLN A 558 -7.90 -11.46 13.19
N ILE A 559 -7.82 -12.25 14.26
CA ILE A 559 -8.95 -12.58 15.14
C ILE A 559 -9.52 -11.31 15.78
N GLY A 560 -8.65 -10.38 16.19
CA GLY A 560 -9.04 -9.09 16.76
C GLY A 560 -9.85 -8.23 15.80
N LYS A 561 -9.54 -8.24 14.49
CA LYS A 561 -10.31 -7.51 13.46
C LYS A 561 -11.77 -7.96 13.37
N VAL A 562 -12.06 -9.21 13.70
CA VAL A 562 -13.38 -9.84 13.51
C VAL A 562 -14.08 -10.16 14.83
N GLY A 563 -13.57 -9.63 15.95
CA GLY A 563 -14.20 -9.77 17.27
C GLY A 563 -14.14 -11.18 17.87
N GLY A 564 -13.18 -12.02 17.46
CA GLY A 564 -12.99 -13.35 18.05
C GLY A 564 -12.21 -13.33 19.37
N ASN A 565 -12.05 -14.49 19.99
CA ASN A 565 -11.27 -14.65 21.22
C ASN A 565 -9.77 -14.68 20.88
N ILE A 566 -9.04 -13.59 21.11
CA ILE A 566 -7.58 -13.59 20.92
C ILE A 566 -6.87 -14.55 21.88
N PHE A 567 -5.75 -15.12 21.44
CA PHE A 567 -4.87 -15.92 22.28
C PHE A 567 -4.20 -15.04 23.34
N SER A 568 -4.54 -15.27 24.60
CA SER A 568 -3.93 -14.69 25.80
C SER A 568 -2.67 -15.48 26.24
N SER A 569 -2.21 -15.25 27.47
CA SER A 569 -1.09 -15.93 28.15
C SER A 569 -1.41 -17.36 28.60
N ASP A 570 -2.39 -18.02 27.98
CA ASP A 570 -2.97 -19.28 28.48
C ASP A 570 -2.34 -20.53 27.84
N ASP A 571 -2.55 -21.67 28.50
CA ASP A 571 -2.17 -23.00 28.03
C ASP A 571 -3.26 -23.59 27.13
N TYR A 572 -2.89 -24.23 26.03
CA TYR A 572 -3.82 -24.87 25.09
C TYR A 572 -3.60 -26.38 25.01
N TRP A 573 -4.65 -27.13 25.34
CA TRP A 573 -4.65 -28.59 25.30
C TRP A 573 -4.55 -29.12 23.89
N SER A 574 -3.67 -30.11 23.68
CA SER A 574 -3.67 -30.93 22.47
C SER A 574 -4.37 -32.27 22.68
N SER A 575 -4.79 -32.89 21.58
CA SER A 575 -5.26 -34.28 21.54
C SER A 575 -4.12 -35.30 21.65
N THR A 576 -2.86 -34.86 21.71
CA THR A 576 -1.68 -35.73 21.79
C THR A 576 -1.44 -36.18 23.23
N GLU A 577 -1.52 -37.48 23.46
CA GLU A 577 -1.22 -38.08 24.76
C GLU A 577 0.30 -38.16 24.99
N ASN A 578 0.76 -38.06 26.25
CA ASN A 578 2.16 -38.29 26.56
C ASN A 578 2.44 -39.80 26.74
N SER A 579 3.72 -40.18 26.70
CA SER A 579 4.17 -41.55 27.02
C SER A 579 3.91 -42.01 28.46
N SER A 580 3.48 -41.11 29.35
CA SER A 580 3.00 -41.41 30.70
C SER A 580 1.48 -41.31 30.80
N SER A 581 0.83 -42.27 31.48
CA SER A 581 -0.64 -42.40 31.51
C SER A 581 -1.38 -41.19 32.09
N ASN A 582 -0.74 -40.46 33.01
CA ASN A 582 -1.32 -39.29 33.68
C ASN A 582 -1.12 -37.98 32.92
N TYR A 583 -0.33 -37.96 31.84
CA TYR A 583 0.06 -36.74 31.15
C TYR A 583 -0.48 -36.64 29.72
N ALA A 584 -0.81 -35.43 29.31
CA ALA A 584 -1.06 -35.08 27.92
C ALA A 584 -0.25 -33.83 27.54
N TRP A 585 -0.04 -33.62 26.25
CA TRP A 585 0.69 -32.46 25.76
C TRP A 585 -0.20 -31.22 25.69
N TYR A 586 0.34 -30.08 26.09
CA TYR A 586 -0.22 -28.76 25.85
C TYR A 586 0.86 -27.82 25.32
N VAL A 587 0.42 -26.72 24.70
CA VAL A 587 1.30 -25.65 24.22
C VAL A 587 1.03 -24.40 25.03
N TYR A 588 2.07 -23.82 25.62
CA TYR A 588 1.98 -22.56 26.35
C TYR A 588 2.08 -21.42 25.35
N PHE A 589 1.13 -20.49 25.28
CA PHE A 589 1.15 -19.49 24.19
C PHE A 589 1.97 -18.23 24.50
N ASN A 590 2.70 -18.17 25.63
CA ASN A 590 3.34 -16.93 26.12
C ASN A 590 4.85 -16.79 25.80
N ILE A 591 5.59 -17.87 25.53
CA ILE A 591 7.07 -17.83 25.40
C ILE A 591 7.55 -18.47 24.10
N SER A 592 8.85 -18.32 23.78
CA SER A 592 9.43 -18.83 22.53
C SER A 592 9.67 -20.34 22.50
N ASN A 593 9.66 -21.04 23.64
CA ASN A 593 9.88 -22.49 23.76
C ASN A 593 8.62 -23.17 24.33
N VAL A 594 7.83 -23.83 23.48
CA VAL A 594 6.45 -24.21 23.84
C VAL A 594 6.11 -25.64 23.43
N SER A 595 6.34 -26.55 24.37
CA SER A 595 5.86 -27.94 24.38
C SER A 595 5.97 -28.43 25.81
N TYR A 596 4.85 -28.65 26.49
CA TYR A 596 4.82 -29.07 27.89
C TYR A 596 3.83 -30.20 28.11
N VAL A 597 4.00 -30.91 29.22
CA VAL A 597 3.09 -31.98 29.64
C VAL A 597 2.31 -31.53 30.87
N GLY A 598 1.01 -31.80 30.89
CA GLY A 598 0.12 -31.47 32.00
C GLY A 598 -0.62 -32.70 32.49
N TYR A 599 -0.95 -32.72 33.78
CA TYR A 599 -1.77 -33.75 34.40
C TYR A 599 -3.18 -33.73 33.82
N LYS A 600 -3.61 -34.87 33.27
CA LYS A 600 -4.91 -35.02 32.61
C LYS A 600 -6.11 -34.77 33.53
N ASP A 601 -5.95 -35.03 34.82
CA ASP A 601 -7.00 -35.02 35.84
C ASP A 601 -7.10 -33.70 36.61
N SER A 602 -6.09 -32.82 36.51
CA SER A 602 -5.98 -31.65 37.39
C SER A 602 -5.50 -30.37 36.69
N ASN A 603 -4.70 -30.43 35.63
CA ASN A 603 -4.33 -29.22 34.89
C ASN A 603 -5.51 -28.73 34.05
N THR A 604 -5.78 -27.43 34.12
CA THR A 604 -6.84 -26.76 33.37
C THR A 604 -6.21 -25.95 32.25
N CYS A 605 -6.54 -26.26 31.00
CA CYS A 605 -6.06 -25.53 29.82
C CYS A 605 -7.24 -25.17 28.91
N ARG A 606 -7.06 -24.15 28.08
CA ARG A 606 -7.99 -23.78 27.01
C ARG A 606 -7.94 -24.78 25.87
N LEU A 607 -8.90 -24.69 24.96
CA LEU A 607 -8.91 -25.50 23.76
C LEU A 607 -9.42 -24.68 22.59
N ARG A 608 -8.68 -24.72 21.48
CA ARG A 608 -9.03 -24.04 20.24
C ARG A 608 -9.20 -25.06 19.12
N PRO A 609 -10.44 -25.37 18.69
CA PRO A 609 -10.66 -26.31 17.60
C PRO A 609 -10.09 -25.81 16.27
N LEU A 610 -9.65 -26.74 15.43
CA LEU A 610 -9.15 -26.51 14.07
C LEU A 610 -10.01 -27.23 13.04
N LEU A 611 -9.91 -26.83 11.77
CA LEU A 611 -10.43 -27.60 10.64
C LEU A 611 -9.42 -27.63 9.50
N ALA A 612 -9.53 -28.66 8.66
CA ALA A 612 -8.88 -28.74 7.36
C ALA A 612 -9.88 -28.39 6.26
N PHE A 613 -9.40 -27.82 5.16
CA PHE A 613 -10.22 -27.36 4.03
C PHE A 613 -9.54 -27.59 2.69
#